data_AF-O84875-F1
#
_entry.id   AF-O84875-F1
#
_cell.length_a   1.000
_cell.length_b   1.000
_cell.length_c   1.000
_cell.angle_alpha   90.00
_cell.angle_beta   90.00
_cell.angle_gamma   90.00
#
_symmetry.space_group_name_H-M   'P 1'
#
loop_
_entity.id
_entity.type
_entity.pdbx_description
1 polymer ?
#
loop_
_entity_poly.entity_id
_entity_poly.type
_entity_poly.pdbx_seq_one_letter_code
_entity_poly.pdbx_strand_id
1 'polypeptide(L)'
;MEPIHNPPPQTCSYSRPSTTYTSFKDASCGTKVTRIIIALFLIVISCGLILCAYTFRDLLDADYSAQEGPQQATKLLQQLDKVLTGPPLPIWDNEHLFQFSCLMQNKHRRVLPIDICNPLTKFNFLEYICNCLMTKQSVNVNETDMCELFCPPTCTPENYRRLLCTSSVFPFVMWHDPSADTQEAMLTKMDQTMSSGRVGNSHWVLVIVDIEHRCVTFFDSFYDYIASPQQMREQLEGLAASLGAIYPKEGGADSDQEELLSPFQVRIGSTVKVQSPGEFTCGAWCCQFLAWYLENPDFDLEEKVPTNPSERRALLADFISTTEQAMSRYSSLSWPTTD
;
A
#
# COMPACT_ATOMS: atom_id res chain seq x y z
N MET A 1 -42.39 -60.12 -51.81
CA MET A 1 -41.80 -58.78 -51.65
C MET A 1 -42.61 -58.08 -50.59
N GLU A 2 -42.18 -58.21 -49.34
CA GLU A 2 -42.80 -57.57 -48.17
C GLU A 2 -41.72 -56.79 -47.42
N PRO A 3 -42.11 -55.68 -46.75
CA PRO A 3 -41.18 -54.65 -46.33
C PRO A 3 -40.43 -55.02 -45.05
N ILE A 4 -39.14 -54.72 -45.04
CA ILE A 4 -38.26 -54.84 -43.87
C ILE A 4 -38.69 -53.81 -42.82
N HIS A 5 -39.25 -54.30 -41.72
CA HIS A 5 -39.57 -53.51 -40.53
C HIS A 5 -38.28 -53.26 -39.74
N ASN A 6 -37.76 -52.03 -39.77
CA ASN A 6 -36.69 -51.61 -38.87
C ASN A 6 -37.24 -51.49 -37.44
N PRO A 7 -36.57 -52.06 -36.42
CA PRO A 7 -36.94 -51.85 -35.02
C PRO A 7 -36.53 -50.44 -34.56
N PRO A 8 -37.25 -49.84 -33.59
CA PRO A 8 -37.00 -48.49 -33.11
C PRO A 8 -35.71 -48.40 -32.29
N PRO A 9 -35.11 -47.20 -32.16
CA PRO A 9 -33.86 -47.01 -31.43
C PRO A 9 -34.07 -47.25 -29.93
N GLN A 10 -33.17 -48.03 -29.34
CA GLN A 10 -33.11 -48.26 -27.90
C GLN A 10 -32.82 -46.94 -27.17
N THR A 11 -33.83 -46.42 -26.47
CA THR A 11 -33.66 -45.37 -25.49
C THR A 11 -33.00 -45.95 -24.24
N CYS A 12 -31.71 -45.64 -24.05
CA CYS A 12 -31.05 -45.84 -22.76
C CYS A 12 -31.71 -44.93 -21.72
N SER A 13 -32.53 -45.53 -20.85
CA SER A 13 -33.03 -44.88 -19.66
C SER A 13 -31.89 -44.76 -18.63
N TYR A 14 -31.29 -43.57 -18.56
CA TYR A 14 -30.42 -43.21 -17.43
C TYR A 14 -31.28 -43.07 -16.18
N SER A 15 -31.33 -44.13 -15.37
CA SER A 15 -31.79 -44.05 -13.98
C SER A 15 -30.82 -43.15 -13.21
N ARG A 16 -31.25 -41.90 -12.95
CA ARG A 16 -30.58 -40.92 -12.08
C ARG A 16 -30.41 -41.56 -10.69
N PRO A 17 -29.19 -41.62 -10.11
CA PRO A 17 -29.05 -41.97 -8.71
C PRO A 17 -29.71 -40.86 -7.91
N SER A 18 -30.81 -41.16 -7.24
CA SER A 18 -31.36 -40.31 -6.18
C SER A 18 -30.31 -40.26 -5.07
N THR A 19 -29.52 -39.18 -5.02
CA THR A 19 -28.69 -38.84 -3.87
C THR A 19 -29.62 -38.40 -2.74
N THR A 20 -30.26 -39.36 -2.09
CA THR A 20 -30.99 -39.11 -0.85
C THR A 20 -29.94 -38.78 0.21
N TYR A 21 -29.83 -37.49 0.54
CA TYR A 21 -29.06 -37.01 1.70
C TYR A 21 -29.66 -37.65 2.94
N THR A 22 -29.10 -38.78 3.37
CA THR A 22 -29.49 -39.40 4.64
C THR A 22 -28.87 -38.60 5.77
N SER A 23 -29.74 -38.04 6.62
CA SER A 23 -29.35 -37.42 7.89
C SER A 23 -28.41 -38.36 8.64
N PHE A 24 -27.41 -37.82 9.35
CA PHE A 24 -26.48 -38.63 10.13
C PHE A 24 -27.21 -39.55 11.12
N LYS A 25 -28.39 -39.16 11.61
CA LYS A 25 -29.23 -39.99 12.50
C LYS A 25 -29.70 -41.28 11.83
N ASP A 26 -30.10 -41.20 10.56
CA ASP A 26 -30.72 -42.30 9.79
C ASP A 26 -29.72 -43.15 9.01
N ALA A 27 -28.44 -42.76 9.01
CA ALA A 27 -27.39 -43.47 8.30
C ALA A 27 -27.09 -44.84 8.97
N SER A 28 -26.82 -45.84 8.13
CA SER A 28 -26.34 -47.16 8.59
C SER A 28 -25.05 -47.01 9.40
N CYS A 29 -24.76 -47.98 10.29
CA CYS A 29 -23.54 -47.94 11.12
C CYS A 29 -22.27 -47.79 10.27
N GLY A 30 -22.18 -48.48 9.13
CA GLY A 30 -21.05 -48.36 8.21
C GLY A 30 -20.90 -46.94 7.66
N THR A 31 -21.99 -46.32 7.21
CA THR A 31 -21.97 -44.94 6.70
C THR A 31 -21.59 -43.92 7.77
N LYS A 32 -22.04 -44.12 9.02
CA LYS A 32 -21.65 -43.26 10.16
C LYS A 32 -20.16 -43.33 10.42
N VAL A 33 -19.60 -44.54 10.48
CA VAL A 33 -18.15 -44.76 10.67
C VAL A 33 -17.36 -44.13 9.52
N THR A 34 -17.75 -44.33 8.26
CA THR A 34 -17.08 -43.70 7.11
C THR A 34 -17.11 -42.16 7.18
N ARG A 35 -18.25 -41.55 7.54
CA ARG A 35 -18.34 -40.09 7.70
C ARG A 35 -17.43 -39.56 8.81
N ILE A 36 -17.33 -40.27 9.94
CA ILE A 36 -16.41 -39.92 11.04
C ILE A 36 -14.95 -40.02 10.58
N ILE A 37 -14.58 -41.10 9.88
CA ILE A 37 -13.22 -41.29 9.37
C ILE A 37 -12.87 -40.17 8.37
N ILE A 38 -13.77 -39.82 7.45
CA ILE A 38 -13.55 -38.71 6.51
C ILE A 38 -13.42 -37.38 7.25
N ALA A 39 -14.27 -37.10 8.24
CA ALA A 39 -14.19 -35.87 9.02
C ALA A 39 -12.86 -35.77 9.79
N LEU A 40 -12.40 -36.86 10.41
CA LEU A 40 -11.09 -36.92 11.05
C LEU A 40 -9.95 -36.69 10.04
N PHE A 41 -10.04 -37.30 8.85
CA PHE A 41 -9.04 -37.12 7.80
C PHE A 41 -8.99 -35.67 7.31
N LEU A 42 -10.14 -35.02 7.14
CA LEU A 42 -10.22 -33.60 6.78
C LEU A 42 -9.65 -32.70 7.87
N ILE A 43 -9.95 -32.97 9.15
CA ILE A 43 -9.37 -32.22 10.27
C ILE A 43 -7.84 -32.39 10.30
N VAL A 44 -7.33 -33.62 10.15
CA VAL A 44 -5.88 -33.88 10.15
C VAL A 44 -5.20 -33.17 8.97
N ILE A 45 -5.81 -33.20 7.78
CA ILE A 45 -5.30 -32.48 6.60
C ILE A 45 -5.33 -30.96 6.85
N SER A 46 -6.44 -30.41 7.36
CA SER A 46 -6.54 -28.98 7.64
C SER A 46 -5.53 -28.53 8.69
N CYS A 47 -5.39 -29.28 9.79
CA CYS A 47 -4.35 -29.01 10.79
C CYS A 47 -2.94 -29.13 10.20
N GLY A 48 -2.69 -30.13 9.34
CA GLY A 48 -1.42 -30.30 8.64
C GLY A 48 -1.12 -29.13 7.69
N LEU A 49 -2.11 -28.65 6.94
CA LEU A 49 -1.97 -27.48 6.05
C LEU A 49 -1.74 -26.19 6.85
N ILE A 50 -2.43 -26.01 7.97
CA ILE A 50 -2.22 -24.87 8.88
C ILE A 50 -0.80 -24.93 9.47
N LEU A 51 -0.36 -26.09 9.96
CA LEU A 51 1.00 -26.29 10.46
C LEU A 51 2.03 -26.05 9.37
N CYS A 52 1.80 -26.55 8.15
CA CYS A 52 2.65 -26.26 7.00
C CYS A 52 2.74 -24.75 6.74
N ALA A 53 1.61 -24.03 6.75
CA ALA A 53 1.57 -22.58 6.57
C ALA A 53 2.33 -21.84 7.68
N TYR A 54 2.20 -22.27 8.94
CA TYR A 54 3.00 -21.72 10.05
C TYR A 54 4.49 -22.03 9.90
N THR A 55 4.88 -23.27 9.56
CA THR A 55 6.30 -23.59 9.32
C THR A 55 6.86 -22.87 8.11
N PHE A 56 6.07 -22.64 7.06
CA PHE A 56 6.50 -21.83 5.91
C PHE A 56 6.67 -20.37 6.32
N ARG A 57 5.78 -19.86 7.18
CA ARG A 57 5.91 -18.52 7.76
C ARG A 57 7.17 -18.43 8.64
N ASP A 58 7.41 -19.40 9.51
CA ASP A 58 8.63 -19.48 10.33
C ASP A 58 9.88 -19.66 9.45
N LEU A 59 9.81 -20.35 8.32
CA LEU A 59 10.91 -20.44 7.34
C LEU A 59 11.18 -19.11 6.63
N LEU A 60 10.13 -18.31 6.41
CA LEU A 60 10.22 -16.97 5.81
C LEU A 60 10.65 -15.90 6.83
N ASP A 61 10.31 -16.09 8.11
CA ASP A 61 10.68 -15.22 9.23
C ASP A 61 12.00 -15.66 9.90
N ALA A 62 12.48 -16.89 9.68
CA ALA A 62 13.77 -17.34 10.20
C ALA A 62 14.91 -16.52 9.59
N ASP A 63 15.70 -15.92 10.48
CA ASP A 63 16.99 -15.35 10.19
C ASP A 63 17.94 -16.44 9.68
N TYR A 64 18.00 -16.62 8.37
CA TYR A 64 19.10 -17.30 7.70
C TYR A 64 20.34 -16.42 7.72
N SER A 65 20.80 -16.06 8.92
CA SER A 65 22.19 -15.81 9.17
C SER A 65 22.85 -17.19 9.39
N ALA A 66 23.54 -17.65 8.35
CA ALA A 66 24.40 -18.84 8.35
C ALA A 66 23.72 -20.22 8.46
N GLN A 67 23.25 -20.81 7.35
CA GLN A 67 23.49 -22.24 7.06
C GLN A 67 23.10 -22.64 5.63
N GLU A 68 24.04 -23.26 4.92
CA GLU A 68 23.87 -23.86 3.60
C GLU A 68 22.87 -25.05 3.64
N GLY A 69 21.74 -24.93 2.94
CA GLY A 69 20.71 -25.97 2.78
C GLY A 69 19.88 -25.76 1.50
N PRO A 70 19.23 -26.81 0.98
CA PRO A 70 19.46 -27.37 -0.35
C PRO A 70 19.11 -26.39 -1.50
N GLN A 71 20.14 -25.85 -2.15
CA GLN A 71 20.04 -24.83 -3.22
C GLN A 71 19.23 -25.26 -4.47
N GLN A 72 18.91 -26.53 -4.65
CA GLN A 72 18.29 -27.01 -5.90
C GLN A 72 16.77 -26.81 -5.95
N ALA A 73 16.05 -27.03 -4.84
CA ALA A 73 14.60 -26.85 -4.81
C ALA A 73 14.22 -25.35 -4.84
N THR A 74 14.97 -24.53 -4.12
CA THR A 74 14.85 -23.05 -4.12
C THR A 74 15.20 -22.47 -5.49
N LYS A 75 16.23 -22.98 -6.18
CA LYS A 75 16.54 -22.55 -7.56
C LYS A 75 15.44 -22.91 -8.56
N LEU A 76 14.84 -24.10 -8.47
CA LEU A 76 13.77 -24.53 -9.38
C LEU A 76 12.49 -23.71 -9.18
N LEU A 77 12.11 -23.46 -7.92
CA LEU A 77 10.98 -22.59 -7.59
C LEU A 77 11.24 -21.14 -8.01
N GLN A 78 12.43 -20.59 -7.75
CA GLN A 78 12.81 -19.24 -8.20
C GLN A 78 12.87 -19.13 -9.72
N GLN A 79 13.25 -20.20 -10.44
CA GLN A 79 13.23 -20.20 -11.90
C GLN A 79 11.80 -20.28 -12.46
N LEU A 80 10.93 -21.11 -11.87
CA LEU A 80 9.52 -21.15 -12.24
C LEU A 80 8.83 -19.82 -11.97
N ASP A 81 9.09 -19.20 -10.82
CA ASP A 81 8.55 -17.90 -10.45
C ASP A 81 9.06 -16.81 -11.40
N LYS A 82 10.38 -16.74 -11.67
CA LYS A 82 10.95 -15.82 -12.68
C LYS A 82 10.35 -16.01 -14.09
N VAL A 83 10.03 -17.25 -14.47
CA VAL A 83 9.41 -17.54 -15.77
C VAL A 83 7.94 -17.13 -15.79
N LEU A 84 7.23 -17.21 -14.66
CA LEU A 84 5.81 -16.90 -14.56
C LEU A 84 5.53 -15.41 -14.29
N THR A 85 6.40 -14.72 -13.56
CA THR A 85 6.18 -13.35 -13.09
C THR A 85 7.14 -12.32 -13.68
N GLY A 86 8.13 -12.75 -14.48
CA GLY A 86 9.22 -11.88 -14.92
C GLY A 86 10.24 -11.62 -13.80
N PRO A 87 11.29 -10.81 -14.07
CA PRO A 87 12.27 -10.46 -13.06
C PRO A 87 11.61 -9.71 -11.88
N PRO A 88 12.11 -9.88 -10.64
CA PRO A 88 11.61 -9.12 -9.51
C PRO A 88 11.87 -7.63 -9.74
N LEU A 89 10.86 -6.80 -9.47
CA LEU A 89 11.02 -5.35 -9.46
C LEU A 89 11.82 -4.94 -8.22
N PRO A 90 12.65 -3.89 -8.30
CA PRO A 90 13.43 -3.43 -7.15
C PRO A 90 12.50 -2.93 -6.04
N ILE A 91 12.95 -3.14 -4.81
CA ILE A 91 12.26 -2.68 -3.59
C ILE A 91 12.73 -1.25 -3.33
N TRP A 92 11.79 -0.32 -3.11
CA TRP A 92 12.09 1.06 -2.73
C TRP A 92 12.02 1.22 -1.22
N ASP A 93 13.13 1.67 -0.63
CA ASP A 93 13.25 2.05 0.77
C ASP A 93 12.90 3.53 1.00
N ASN A 94 13.08 4.02 2.23
CA ASN A 94 12.85 5.41 2.59
C ASN A 94 13.72 6.40 1.79
N GLU A 95 14.98 6.07 1.49
CA GLU A 95 15.86 6.95 0.71
C GLU A 95 15.38 7.13 -0.73
N HIS A 96 14.91 6.05 -1.37
CA HIS A 96 14.32 6.14 -2.72
C HIS A 96 13.06 7.02 -2.72
N LEU A 97 12.21 6.87 -1.70
CA LEU A 97 11.00 7.71 -1.54
C LEU A 97 11.36 9.19 -1.33
N PHE A 98 12.40 9.48 -0.54
CA PHE A 98 12.93 10.83 -0.36
C PHE A 98 13.41 11.41 -1.69
N GLN A 99 14.30 10.71 -2.40
CA GLN A 99 14.85 11.15 -3.69
C GLN A 99 13.75 11.39 -4.72
N PHE A 100 12.73 10.52 -4.74
CA PHE A 100 11.56 10.71 -5.60
C PHE A 100 10.79 11.99 -5.27
N SER A 101 10.57 12.26 -3.98
CA SER A 101 9.89 13.49 -3.55
C SER A 101 10.70 14.76 -3.91
N CYS A 102 12.03 14.70 -3.83
CA CYS A 102 12.92 15.76 -4.33
C CYS A 102 12.81 15.96 -5.85
N LEU A 103 12.76 14.86 -6.61
CA LEU A 103 12.53 14.90 -8.06
C LEU A 103 11.19 15.55 -8.41
N MET A 104 10.12 15.19 -7.68
CA MET A 104 8.79 15.79 -7.86
C MET A 104 8.78 17.27 -7.50
N GLN A 105 9.49 17.68 -6.45
CA GLN A 105 9.64 19.10 -6.12
C GLN A 105 10.36 19.86 -7.23
N ASN A 106 11.41 19.31 -7.83
CA ASN A 106 12.09 19.99 -8.93
C ASN A 106 11.27 19.99 -10.25
N LYS A 107 10.42 18.97 -10.47
CA LYS A 107 9.54 18.91 -11.64
C LYS A 107 8.32 19.85 -11.52
N HIS A 108 7.69 19.92 -10.34
CA HIS A 108 6.41 20.62 -10.15
C HIS A 108 6.50 21.91 -9.29
N ARG A 109 7.60 22.13 -8.56
CA ARG A 109 7.93 23.32 -7.74
C ARG A 109 6.92 23.68 -6.64
N ARG A 110 6.02 22.76 -6.31
CA ARG A 110 4.93 22.91 -5.33
C ARG A 110 4.80 21.72 -4.37
N VAL A 111 5.78 20.83 -4.33
CA VAL A 111 5.77 19.60 -3.52
C VAL A 111 6.75 19.74 -2.37
N LEU A 112 6.31 19.52 -1.14
CA LEU A 112 7.25 19.42 -0.01
C LEU A 112 7.89 18.02 -0.01
N PRO A 113 9.22 17.86 -0.16
CA PRO A 113 9.85 16.56 -0.03
C PRO A 113 9.59 15.94 1.34
N ILE A 114 9.49 14.61 1.40
CA ILE A 114 9.20 13.90 2.65
C ILE A 114 10.39 13.97 3.60
N ASP A 115 10.16 14.01 4.92
CA ASP A 115 11.25 13.87 5.90
C ASP A 115 11.36 12.41 6.35
N ILE A 116 12.45 11.75 5.95
CA ILE A 116 12.73 10.36 6.34
C ILE A 116 13.36 10.24 7.74
N CYS A 117 13.79 11.36 8.34
CA CYS A 117 14.36 11.37 9.69
C CYS A 117 13.28 11.29 10.77
N ASN A 118 12.01 11.50 10.41
CA ASN A 118 10.86 11.31 11.29
C ASN A 118 9.84 10.32 10.69
N PRO A 119 10.12 9.00 10.77
CA PRO A 119 9.28 8.00 10.12
C PRO A 119 7.83 8.02 10.62
N LEU A 120 6.90 8.04 9.66
CA LEU A 120 5.47 8.04 9.95
C LEU A 120 4.95 6.62 10.04
N THR A 121 4.06 6.40 11.00
CA THR A 121 3.35 5.14 11.23
C THR A 121 1.88 5.46 11.52
N LYS A 122 1.05 4.42 11.63
CA LYS A 122 -0.36 4.56 12.06
C LYS A 122 -0.53 5.28 13.40
N PHE A 123 0.51 5.35 14.23
CA PHE A 123 0.45 5.94 15.57
C PHE A 123 0.71 7.45 15.60
N ASN A 124 1.47 8.02 14.66
CA ASN A 124 1.91 9.42 14.71
C ASN A 124 1.58 10.25 13.46
N PHE A 125 1.13 9.65 12.35
CA PHE A 125 0.97 10.38 11.08
C PHE A 125 -0.01 11.56 11.19
N LEU A 126 -1.11 11.42 11.95
CA LEU A 126 -2.10 12.49 12.15
C LEU A 126 -1.49 13.72 12.82
N GLU A 127 -0.77 13.51 13.92
CA GLU A 127 -0.09 14.58 14.66
C GLU A 127 0.98 15.24 13.80
N TYR A 128 1.78 14.45 13.09
CA TYR A 128 2.82 14.97 12.22
C TYR A 128 2.28 15.85 11.10
N ILE A 129 1.21 15.41 10.43
CA ILE A 129 0.56 16.18 9.37
C ILE A 129 0.04 17.52 9.92
N CYS A 130 -0.63 17.50 11.08
CA CYS A 130 -1.09 18.73 11.73
C CYS A 130 0.07 19.70 12.03
N ASN A 131 1.15 19.22 12.64
CA ASN A 131 2.34 20.04 12.96
C ASN A 131 2.98 20.63 11.70
N CYS A 132 3.07 19.85 10.61
CA CYS A 132 3.58 20.32 9.33
C CYS A 132 2.73 21.46 8.77
N LEU A 133 1.39 21.35 8.81
CA LEU A 133 0.49 22.38 8.30
C LEU A 133 0.40 23.61 9.22
N MET A 134 0.51 23.44 10.54
CA MET A 134 0.67 24.57 11.46
C MET A 134 1.96 25.34 11.17
N THR A 135 3.06 24.62 10.93
CA THR A 135 4.34 25.23 10.56
C THR A 135 4.23 26.00 9.24
N LYS A 136 3.59 25.41 8.23
CA LYS A 136 3.27 26.08 6.96
C LYS A 136 2.48 27.36 7.19
N GLN A 137 1.47 27.33 8.06
CA GLN A 137 0.65 28.49 8.38
C GLN A 137 1.43 29.59 9.12
N SER A 138 2.28 29.23 10.09
CA SER A 138 3.20 30.18 10.74
C SER A 138 4.15 30.85 9.73
N VAL A 139 4.70 30.07 8.79
CA VAL A 139 5.54 30.63 7.71
C VAL A 139 4.76 31.63 6.84
N ASN A 140 3.48 31.38 6.55
CA ASN A 140 2.64 32.31 5.78
C ASN A 140 2.43 33.67 6.49
N VAL A 141 2.46 33.71 7.83
CA VAL A 141 2.35 34.95 8.62
C VAL A 141 3.71 35.51 9.06
N ASN A 142 4.81 35.01 8.47
CA ASN A 142 6.20 35.39 8.76
C ASN A 142 6.68 35.04 10.19
N GLU A 143 6.05 34.06 10.85
CA GLU A 143 6.55 33.49 12.10
C GLU A 143 7.53 32.33 11.80
N THR A 144 8.79 32.49 12.18
CA THR A 144 9.86 31.54 11.83
C THR A 144 10.23 30.57 12.95
N ASP A 145 9.89 30.88 14.20
CA ASP A 145 10.35 30.12 15.37
C ASP A 145 9.85 28.66 15.33
N MET A 146 8.59 28.45 14.96
CA MET A 146 8.02 27.10 14.81
C MET A 146 8.71 26.32 13.68
N CYS A 147 9.10 27.00 12.59
CA CYS A 147 9.75 26.38 11.45
C CYS A 147 11.15 25.85 11.80
N GLU A 148 11.86 26.50 12.72
CA GLU A 148 13.17 26.03 13.19
C GLU A 148 13.04 24.76 14.04
N LEU A 149 11.99 24.67 14.87
CA LEU A 149 11.74 23.50 15.74
C LEU A 149 11.45 22.21 14.96
N PHE A 150 10.72 22.32 13.84
CA PHE A 150 10.32 21.18 13.02
C PHE A 150 11.19 21.02 11.76
N CYS A 151 12.32 21.71 11.68
CA CYS A 151 13.21 21.61 10.53
C CYS A 151 13.82 20.20 10.44
N PRO A 152 13.73 19.54 9.27
CA PRO A 152 14.41 18.26 9.04
C PRO A 152 15.92 18.38 9.32
N PRO A 153 16.55 17.39 9.99
CA PRO A 153 17.97 17.45 10.37
C PRO A 153 18.95 17.65 9.20
N THR A 154 18.54 17.25 8.00
CA THR A 154 19.35 17.34 6.76
C THR A 154 19.00 18.55 5.89
N CYS A 155 18.13 19.46 6.37
CA CYS A 155 17.75 20.69 5.69
C CYS A 155 18.19 21.90 6.52
N THR A 156 18.54 23.02 5.88
CA THR A 156 18.75 24.27 6.62
C THR A 156 17.40 24.91 6.95
N PRO A 157 17.23 25.56 8.12
CA PRO A 157 15.96 26.19 8.50
C PRO A 157 15.42 27.17 7.45
N GLU A 158 16.30 27.98 6.86
CA GLU A 158 15.90 28.93 5.80
C GLU A 158 15.45 28.23 4.51
N ASN A 159 16.12 27.14 4.11
CA ASN A 159 15.67 26.38 2.92
C ASN A 159 14.34 25.68 3.19
N TYR A 160 14.16 25.09 4.39
CA TYR A 160 12.90 24.48 4.79
C TYR A 160 11.75 25.49 4.78
N ARG A 161 11.99 26.70 5.32
CA ARG A 161 11.03 27.82 5.26
C ARG A 161 10.65 28.18 3.83
N ARG A 162 11.62 28.27 2.91
CA ARG A 162 11.36 28.56 1.49
C ARG A 162 10.54 27.47 0.82
N LEU A 163 10.89 26.20 1.05
CA LEU A 163 10.15 25.06 0.52
C LEU A 163 8.71 25.05 1.04
N LEU A 164 8.50 25.26 2.35
CA LEU A 164 7.18 25.41 2.92
C LEU A 164 6.42 26.57 2.28
N CYS A 165 7.06 27.71 2.06
CA CYS A 165 6.44 28.87 1.43
C CYS A 165 5.80 28.54 0.07
N THR A 166 6.48 27.76 -0.78
CA THR A 166 6.01 27.45 -2.14
C THR A 166 5.22 26.15 -2.27
N SER A 167 5.23 25.28 -1.25
CA SER A 167 4.57 23.98 -1.33
C SER A 167 3.05 24.11 -1.19
N SER A 168 2.33 23.50 -2.13
CA SER A 168 0.87 23.28 -2.05
C SER A 168 0.48 21.81 -1.94
N VAL A 169 1.40 20.89 -2.24
CA VAL A 169 1.18 19.44 -2.15
C VAL A 169 2.16 18.84 -1.15
N PHE A 170 1.63 18.12 -0.16
CA PHE A 170 2.37 17.54 0.94
C PHE A 170 2.18 16.01 0.91
N PRO A 171 3.10 15.27 0.27
CA PRO A 171 3.12 13.83 0.36
C PRO A 171 3.62 13.38 1.74
N PHE A 172 2.96 12.39 2.32
CA PHE A 172 3.35 11.73 3.57
C PHE A 172 3.30 10.22 3.34
N VAL A 173 4.43 9.54 3.50
CA VAL A 173 4.50 8.09 3.33
C VAL A 173 4.55 7.44 4.72
N MET A 174 3.61 6.55 4.97
CA MET A 174 3.47 5.87 6.26
C MET A 174 3.94 4.42 6.15
N TRP A 175 4.87 4.04 7.02
CA TRP A 175 5.35 2.67 7.17
C TRP A 175 4.44 1.89 8.12
N HIS A 176 4.15 0.64 7.78
CA HIS A 176 3.33 -0.23 8.62
C HIS A 176 3.80 -1.68 8.59
N ASP A 177 3.83 -2.31 9.77
CA ASP A 177 3.93 -3.75 9.95
C ASP A 177 2.81 -4.22 10.89
N PRO A 178 1.97 -5.18 10.48
CA PRO A 178 0.82 -5.62 11.26
C PRO A 178 1.20 -6.32 12.58
N SER A 179 2.46 -6.72 12.75
CA SER A 179 2.94 -7.39 13.97
C SER A 179 3.31 -6.40 15.09
N ALA A 180 3.46 -5.11 14.78
CA ALA A 180 3.80 -4.09 15.75
C ALA A 180 2.53 -3.36 16.25
N ASP A 181 2.32 -3.42 17.57
CA ASP A 181 1.19 -2.81 18.28
C ASP A 181 1.56 -1.52 19.02
N THR A 182 2.84 -1.11 18.97
CA THR A 182 3.34 0.15 19.54
C THR A 182 4.26 0.88 18.56
N GLN A 183 4.44 2.20 18.75
CA GLN A 183 5.35 3.01 17.95
C GLN A 183 6.80 2.53 18.03
N GLU A 184 7.29 2.20 19.22
CA GLU A 184 8.67 1.73 19.43
C GLU A 184 8.93 0.40 18.72
N ALA A 185 7.99 -0.56 18.82
CA ALA A 185 8.08 -1.82 18.08
C ALA A 185 8.04 -1.58 16.57
N MET A 186 7.18 -0.67 16.09
CA MET A 186 7.06 -0.33 14.67
C MET A 186 8.38 0.23 14.12
N LEU A 187 9.00 1.20 14.81
CA LEU A 187 10.29 1.78 14.42
C LEU A 187 11.42 0.74 14.48
N THR A 188 11.45 -0.10 15.51
CA THR A 188 12.45 -1.18 15.62
C THR A 188 12.36 -2.15 14.44
N LYS A 189 11.14 -2.55 14.05
CA LYS A 189 10.95 -3.41 12.88
C LYS A 189 11.32 -2.70 11.58
N MET A 190 11.02 -1.40 11.47
CA MET A 190 11.43 -0.60 10.31
C MET A 190 12.95 -0.59 10.16
N ASP A 191 13.69 -0.32 11.23
CA ASP A 191 15.16 -0.32 11.21
C ASP A 191 15.73 -1.70 10.85
N GLN A 192 15.11 -2.78 11.33
CA GLN A 192 15.47 -4.16 10.94
C GLN A 192 15.22 -4.43 9.45
N THR A 193 14.08 -3.98 8.90
CA THR A 193 13.76 -4.10 7.48
C THR A 193 14.77 -3.32 6.62
N MET A 194 15.04 -2.07 6.97
CA MET A 194 15.97 -1.22 6.19
C MET A 194 17.41 -1.74 6.27
N SER A 195 17.87 -2.20 7.44
CA SER A 195 19.23 -2.71 7.62
C SER A 195 19.46 -4.10 6.99
N SER A 196 18.45 -4.97 6.98
CA SER A 196 18.57 -6.32 6.41
C SER A 196 18.21 -6.39 4.92
N GLY A 197 17.49 -5.40 4.39
CA GLY A 197 16.87 -5.43 3.07
C GLY A 197 15.70 -6.42 2.95
N ARG A 198 15.27 -7.05 4.04
CA ARG A 198 14.14 -8.00 4.05
C ARG A 198 12.83 -7.27 4.32
N VAL A 199 11.94 -7.25 3.33
CA VAL A 199 10.63 -6.55 3.41
C VAL A 199 9.70 -7.17 4.45
N GLY A 200 9.63 -8.50 4.51
CA GLY A 200 8.73 -9.21 5.43
C GLY A 200 7.26 -8.83 5.18
N ASN A 201 6.56 -8.46 6.26
CA ASN A 201 5.17 -7.97 6.22
C ASN A 201 5.09 -6.44 6.30
N SER A 202 6.18 -5.74 5.97
CA SER A 202 6.15 -4.28 5.93
C SER A 202 5.44 -3.76 4.68
N HIS A 203 4.81 -2.59 4.82
CA HIS A 203 4.05 -1.96 3.76
C HIS A 203 4.14 -0.43 3.83
N TRP A 204 4.11 0.21 2.67
CA TRP A 204 4.06 1.66 2.52
C TRP A 204 2.69 2.08 1.99
N VAL A 205 2.12 3.12 2.58
CA VAL A 205 0.94 3.82 2.05
C VAL A 205 1.20 5.32 1.96
N LEU A 206 0.40 6.00 1.14
CA LEU A 206 0.56 7.42 0.87
C LEU A 206 -0.65 8.22 1.34
N VAL A 207 -0.40 9.32 2.04
CA VAL A 207 -1.36 10.40 2.29
C VAL A 207 -0.86 11.63 1.54
N ILE A 208 -1.71 12.23 0.70
CA ILE A 208 -1.42 13.51 0.05
C ILE A 208 -2.34 14.55 0.68
N VAL A 209 -1.78 15.59 1.27
CA VAL A 209 -2.51 16.80 1.64
C VAL A 209 -2.28 17.84 0.56
N ASP A 210 -3.36 18.22 -0.12
CA ASP A 210 -3.36 19.23 -1.18
C ASP A 210 -4.12 20.46 -0.66
N ILE A 211 -3.38 21.53 -0.34
CA ILE A 211 -3.97 22.76 0.20
C ILE A 211 -4.64 23.60 -0.89
N GLU A 212 -4.25 23.41 -2.15
CA GLU A 212 -4.82 24.13 -3.30
C GLU A 212 -6.24 23.63 -3.57
N HIS A 213 -6.43 22.31 -3.53
CA HIS A 213 -7.75 21.67 -3.68
C HIS A 213 -8.48 21.46 -2.33
N ARG A 214 -7.82 21.78 -1.20
CA ARG A 214 -8.28 21.45 0.16
C ARG A 214 -8.72 19.99 0.27
N CYS A 215 -7.86 19.07 -0.13
CA CYS A 215 -8.18 17.64 -0.20
C CYS A 215 -7.11 16.79 0.49
N VAL A 216 -7.54 15.77 1.22
CA VAL A 216 -6.70 14.71 1.79
C VAL A 216 -6.98 13.42 1.02
N THR A 217 -5.98 12.95 0.28
CA THR A 217 -6.10 11.74 -0.55
C THR A 217 -5.26 10.61 0.04
N PHE A 218 -5.88 9.45 0.29
CA PHE A 218 -5.20 8.26 0.80
C PHE A 218 -5.07 7.18 -0.28
N PHE A 219 -3.90 6.56 -0.35
CA PHE A 219 -3.61 5.49 -1.30
C PHE A 219 -2.93 4.31 -0.59
N ASP A 220 -3.58 3.15 -0.66
CA ASP A 220 -3.03 1.85 -0.28
C ASP A 220 -3.03 0.93 -1.49
N SER A 221 -1.86 0.49 -1.96
CA SER A 221 -1.74 -0.38 -3.14
C SER A 221 -2.41 -1.76 -2.95
N PHE A 222 -2.60 -2.19 -1.70
CA PHE A 222 -3.35 -3.38 -1.30
C PHE A 222 -4.80 -3.11 -0.90
N TYR A 223 -5.27 -1.86 -1.00
CA TYR A 223 -6.63 -1.38 -0.68
C TYR A 223 -6.99 -1.35 0.80
N ASP A 224 -6.69 -2.41 1.56
CA ASP A 224 -7.16 -2.60 2.94
C ASP A 224 -6.09 -3.18 3.89
N TYR A 225 -4.81 -2.92 3.65
CA TYR A 225 -3.73 -3.56 4.42
C TYR A 225 -3.64 -3.08 5.87
N ILE A 226 -3.84 -1.77 6.09
CA ILE A 226 -3.75 -1.17 7.43
C ILE A 226 -5.09 -1.23 8.17
N ALA A 227 -6.16 -0.86 7.48
CA ALA A 227 -7.52 -0.81 7.98
C ALA A 227 -8.49 -0.88 6.81
N SER A 228 -9.77 -1.13 7.08
CA SER A 228 -10.77 -1.02 6.02
C SER A 228 -10.85 0.42 5.47
N PRO A 229 -11.20 0.62 4.19
CA PRO A 229 -11.32 1.96 3.61
C PRO A 229 -12.26 2.89 4.37
N GLN A 230 -13.31 2.32 5.00
CA GLN A 230 -14.25 3.08 5.83
C GLN A 230 -13.60 3.56 7.13
N GLN A 231 -12.87 2.70 7.83
CA GLN A 231 -12.13 3.08 9.04
C GLN A 231 -11.03 4.10 8.76
N MET A 232 -10.36 3.99 7.61
CA MET A 232 -9.37 4.98 7.20
C MET A 232 -10.04 6.31 6.84
N ARG A 233 -11.17 6.29 6.13
CA ARG A 233 -11.96 7.48 5.82
C ARG A 233 -12.38 8.22 7.10
N GLU A 234 -12.90 7.52 8.11
CA GLU A 234 -13.30 8.13 9.39
C GLU A 234 -12.13 8.83 10.11
N GLN A 235 -10.94 8.22 10.13
CA GLN A 235 -9.74 8.86 10.69
C GLN A 235 -9.32 10.10 9.90
N LEU A 236 -9.37 10.03 8.56
CA LEU A 236 -9.02 11.14 7.69
C LEU A 236 -10.05 12.27 7.70
N GLU A 237 -11.32 11.99 7.96
CA GLU A 237 -12.36 13.01 8.16
C GLU A 237 -12.09 13.80 9.45
N GLY A 238 -11.64 13.13 10.52
CA GLY A 238 -11.15 13.80 11.74
C GLY A 238 -9.92 14.68 11.49
N LEU A 239 -8.97 14.19 10.69
CA LEU A 239 -7.81 14.97 10.23
C LEU A 239 -8.27 16.18 9.41
N ALA A 240 -9.15 15.98 8.43
CA ALA A 240 -9.61 17.01 7.52
C ALA A 240 -10.34 18.16 8.22
N ALA A 241 -11.09 17.86 9.29
CA ALA A 241 -11.67 18.89 10.15
C ALA A 241 -10.60 19.70 10.88
N SER A 242 -9.58 19.02 11.43
CA SER A 242 -8.45 19.68 12.11
C SER A 242 -7.66 20.57 11.13
N LEU A 243 -7.40 20.08 9.92
CA LEU A 243 -6.72 20.83 8.85
C LEU A 243 -7.55 22.03 8.37
N GLY A 244 -8.89 21.90 8.34
CA GLY A 244 -9.79 23.01 8.03
C GLY A 244 -9.64 24.19 8.99
N ALA A 245 -9.45 23.89 10.28
CA ALA A 245 -9.20 24.89 11.31
C ALA A 245 -7.75 25.43 11.30
N ILE A 246 -6.76 24.59 11.04
CA ILE A 246 -5.33 24.96 10.99
C ILE A 246 -5.00 25.82 9.78
N TYR A 247 -5.58 25.49 8.63
CA TYR A 247 -5.34 26.15 7.35
C TYR A 247 -6.67 26.61 6.77
N PRO A 248 -7.21 27.77 7.20
CA PRO A 248 -8.49 28.28 6.71
C PRO A 248 -8.45 28.56 5.19
N LYS A 249 -9.62 28.53 4.56
CA LYS A 249 -9.78 28.98 3.16
C LYS A 249 -9.47 30.48 3.08
N GLU A 250 -8.88 30.94 1.97
CA GLU A 250 -8.78 32.37 1.71
C GLU A 250 -10.18 32.96 1.55
N GLY A 251 -10.56 33.84 2.46
CA GLY A 251 -11.85 34.51 2.49
C GLY A 251 -11.83 35.88 1.82
N GLY A 252 -12.93 36.20 1.13
CA GLY A 252 -13.31 37.61 0.94
C GLY A 252 -13.88 38.18 2.25
N ALA A 253 -13.94 39.51 2.37
CA ALA A 253 -14.46 40.19 3.57
C ALA A 253 -15.88 39.74 4.00
N ASP A 254 -16.65 39.14 3.09
CA ASP A 254 -18.03 38.72 3.28
C ASP A 254 -18.20 37.20 3.50
N SER A 255 -17.11 36.45 3.70
CA SER A 255 -17.19 34.99 3.89
C SER A 255 -17.59 34.62 5.32
N ASP A 256 -18.59 33.75 5.44
CA ASP A 256 -19.05 33.23 6.74
C ASP A 256 -17.92 32.42 7.41
N GLN A 257 -17.74 32.59 8.72
CA GLN A 257 -16.68 31.89 9.47
C GLN A 257 -16.75 30.37 9.33
N GLU A 258 -17.97 29.80 9.22
CA GLU A 258 -18.15 28.36 9.01
C GLU A 258 -17.63 27.89 7.65
N GLU A 259 -17.74 28.71 6.60
CA GLU A 259 -17.17 28.37 5.29
C GLU A 259 -15.64 28.49 5.29
N LEU A 260 -15.11 29.48 6.02
CA LEU A 260 -13.66 29.71 6.12
C LEU A 260 -12.92 28.55 6.79
N LEU A 261 -13.52 27.98 7.83
CA LEU A 261 -12.96 26.87 8.61
C LEU A 261 -13.50 25.51 8.16
N SER A 262 -14.11 25.45 6.97
CA SER A 262 -14.67 24.22 6.44
C SER A 262 -13.61 23.11 6.33
N PRO A 263 -13.95 21.86 6.70
CA PRO A 263 -13.04 20.73 6.59
C PRO A 263 -12.51 20.52 5.16
N PHE A 264 -11.34 19.91 5.06
CA PHE A 264 -10.83 19.43 3.78
C PHE A 264 -11.71 18.29 3.25
N GLN A 265 -11.74 18.08 1.94
CA GLN A 265 -12.35 16.89 1.35
C GLN A 265 -11.48 15.66 1.62
N VAL A 266 -12.08 14.48 1.70
CA VAL A 266 -11.37 13.20 1.86
C VAL A 266 -11.62 12.30 0.66
N ARG A 267 -10.55 11.86 0.00
CA ARG A 267 -10.59 10.92 -1.13
C ARG A 267 -9.82 9.64 -0.79
N ILE A 268 -10.42 8.49 -1.08
CA ILE A 268 -9.72 7.20 -1.08
C ILE A 268 -9.33 6.91 -2.52
N GLY A 269 -8.05 7.13 -2.85
CA GLY A 269 -7.53 7.02 -4.22
C GLY A 269 -7.36 5.57 -4.68
N SER A 270 -7.14 4.63 -3.77
CA SER A 270 -7.15 3.20 -4.07
C SER A 270 -8.58 2.67 -4.10
N THR A 271 -9.26 2.79 -5.25
CA THR A 271 -10.60 2.17 -5.45
C THR A 271 -10.51 0.65 -5.66
N VAL A 272 -9.35 0.16 -6.13
CA VAL A 272 -9.06 -1.25 -6.40
C VAL A 272 -7.66 -1.65 -5.91
N LYS A 273 -7.43 -2.95 -5.75
CA LYS A 273 -6.08 -3.51 -5.47
C LYS A 273 -5.22 -3.43 -6.72
N VAL A 274 -4.15 -2.63 -6.66
CA VAL A 274 -3.19 -2.50 -7.78
C VAL A 274 -2.00 -3.43 -7.62
N GLN A 275 -1.61 -3.77 -6.39
CA GLN A 275 -0.50 -4.69 -6.12
C GLN A 275 -1.00 -6.13 -5.97
N SER A 276 -0.36 -7.06 -6.68
CA SER A 276 -0.70 -8.48 -6.57
C SER A 276 -0.07 -9.08 -5.30
N PRO A 277 -0.68 -10.11 -4.68
CA PRO A 277 -0.07 -10.81 -3.55
C PRO A 277 1.32 -11.36 -3.92
N GLY A 278 2.30 -11.18 -3.04
CA GLY A 278 3.69 -11.64 -3.24
C GLY A 278 4.61 -10.67 -3.98
N GLU A 279 4.10 -9.52 -4.44
CA GLU A 279 4.92 -8.44 -4.98
C GLU A 279 5.33 -7.50 -3.84
N PHE A 280 6.59 -7.03 -3.83
CA PHE A 280 7.12 -6.09 -2.84
C PHE A 280 7.29 -4.69 -3.45
N THR A 281 6.20 -4.12 -3.96
CA THR A 281 6.22 -2.96 -4.87
C THR A 281 5.49 -1.72 -4.36
N CYS A 282 5.06 -1.71 -3.09
CA CYS A 282 4.23 -0.66 -2.51
C CYS A 282 4.87 0.73 -2.54
N GLY A 283 6.18 0.83 -2.29
CA GLY A 283 6.91 2.10 -2.39
C GLY A 283 6.87 2.70 -3.80
N ALA A 284 7.13 1.88 -4.83
CA ALA A 284 7.04 2.31 -6.23
C ALA A 284 5.59 2.66 -6.63
N TRP A 285 4.60 1.92 -6.15
CA TRP A 285 3.19 2.24 -6.37
C TRP A 285 2.78 3.58 -5.75
N CYS A 286 3.25 3.90 -4.54
CA CYS A 286 3.02 5.20 -3.91
C CYS A 286 3.59 6.33 -4.78
N CYS A 287 4.82 6.17 -5.27
CA CYS A 287 5.46 7.16 -6.12
C CYS A 287 4.78 7.31 -7.49
N GLN A 288 4.36 6.21 -8.10
CA GLN A 288 3.59 6.23 -9.35
C GLN A 288 2.25 6.93 -9.16
N PHE A 289 1.54 6.65 -8.06
CA PHE A 289 0.29 7.32 -7.72
C PHE A 289 0.50 8.83 -7.52
N LEU A 290 1.55 9.23 -6.80
CA LEU A 290 1.92 10.63 -6.61
C LEU A 290 2.25 11.32 -7.93
N ALA A 291 2.98 10.67 -8.85
CA ALA A 291 3.26 11.22 -10.18
C ALA A 291 1.98 11.49 -10.97
N TRP A 292 1.04 10.55 -10.98
CA TRP A 292 -0.26 10.74 -11.65
C TRP A 292 -1.08 11.85 -11.00
N TYR A 293 -1.09 11.92 -9.66
CA TYR A 293 -1.76 12.99 -8.93
C TYR A 293 -1.19 14.37 -9.28
N LEU A 294 0.13 14.49 -9.37
CA LEU A 294 0.80 15.75 -9.71
C LEU A 294 0.61 16.18 -11.17
N GLU A 295 0.37 15.22 -12.08
CA GLU A 295 0.00 15.46 -13.48
C GLU A 295 -1.47 15.89 -13.62
N ASN A 296 -2.38 15.22 -12.92
CA ASN A 296 -3.80 15.55 -12.86
C ASN A 296 -4.40 15.06 -11.52
N PRO A 297 -4.79 15.94 -10.58
CA PRO A 297 -5.31 15.53 -9.27
C PRO A 297 -6.70 14.85 -9.34
N ASP A 298 -7.41 14.96 -10.46
CA ASP A 298 -8.71 14.33 -10.71
C ASP A 298 -8.60 13.05 -11.55
N PHE A 299 -7.41 12.45 -11.67
CA PHE A 299 -7.25 11.18 -12.38
C PHE A 299 -8.01 10.03 -11.69
N ASP A 300 -8.49 9.08 -12.49
CA ASP A 300 -9.00 7.80 -12.01
C ASP A 300 -7.90 6.74 -12.07
N LEU A 301 -7.69 6.02 -10.97
CA LEU A 301 -6.70 4.95 -10.87
C LEU A 301 -7.07 3.75 -11.76
N GLU A 302 -8.36 3.44 -11.90
CA GLU A 302 -8.82 2.30 -12.71
C GLU A 302 -8.56 2.52 -14.21
N GLU A 303 -8.54 3.77 -14.67
CA GLU A 303 -8.19 4.11 -16.05
C GLU A 303 -6.69 4.00 -16.32
N LYS A 304 -5.85 4.21 -15.29
CA LYS A 304 -4.38 4.17 -15.43
C LYS A 304 -3.82 2.75 -15.33
N VAL A 305 -4.48 1.86 -14.60
CA VAL A 305 -3.93 0.57 -14.20
C VAL A 305 -4.51 -0.56 -15.04
N PRO A 306 -3.69 -1.29 -15.83
CA PRO A 306 -4.16 -2.44 -16.60
C PRO A 306 -4.77 -3.53 -15.71
N THR A 307 -5.84 -4.16 -16.20
CA THR A 307 -6.46 -5.31 -15.54
C THR A 307 -5.57 -6.55 -15.58
N ASN A 308 -4.76 -6.70 -16.64
CA ASN A 308 -3.78 -7.78 -16.80
C ASN A 308 -2.57 -7.58 -15.86
N PRO A 309 -2.27 -8.53 -14.95
CA PRO A 309 -1.14 -8.42 -14.02
C PRO A 309 0.22 -8.21 -14.70
N SER A 310 0.45 -8.81 -15.87
CA SER A 310 1.72 -8.68 -16.60
C SER A 310 1.91 -7.27 -17.17
N GLU A 311 0.86 -6.69 -17.74
CA GLU A 311 0.87 -5.31 -18.26
C GLU A 311 1.02 -4.31 -17.12
N ARG A 312 0.34 -4.57 -16.00
CA ARG A 312 0.47 -3.77 -14.78
C ARG A 312 1.89 -3.77 -14.22
N ARG A 313 2.52 -4.95 -14.16
CA ARG A 313 3.92 -5.08 -13.75
C ARG A 313 4.85 -4.34 -14.71
N ALA A 314 4.63 -4.46 -16.02
CA ALA A 314 5.42 -3.75 -17.03
C ALA A 314 5.32 -2.22 -16.91
N LEU A 315 4.10 -1.70 -16.69
CA LEU A 315 3.87 -0.28 -16.42
C LEU A 315 4.73 0.21 -15.25
N LEU A 316 4.70 -0.51 -14.12
CA LEU A 316 5.47 -0.14 -12.95
C LEU A 316 6.98 -0.29 -13.18
N ALA A 317 7.41 -1.31 -13.92
CA ALA A 317 8.82 -1.52 -14.28
C ALA A 317 9.38 -0.35 -15.11
N ASP A 318 8.61 0.13 -16.09
CA ASP A 318 8.99 1.26 -16.94
C ASP A 318 9.09 2.56 -16.14
N PHE A 319 8.16 2.76 -15.19
CA PHE A 319 8.21 3.88 -14.25
C PHE A 319 9.47 3.83 -13.38
N ILE A 320 9.77 2.68 -12.77
CA ILE A 320 10.94 2.51 -11.91
C ILE A 320 12.23 2.78 -12.69
N SER A 321 12.40 2.16 -13.86
CA SER A 321 13.59 2.34 -14.70
C SER A 321 13.81 3.81 -15.08
N THR A 322 12.73 4.52 -15.43
CA THR A 322 12.80 5.94 -15.81
C THR A 322 13.13 6.83 -14.62
N THR A 323 12.52 6.54 -13.47
CA THR A 323 12.68 7.36 -12.25
C THR A 323 14.02 7.15 -11.58
N GLU A 324 14.54 5.93 -11.50
CA GLU A 324 15.88 5.65 -10.94
C GLU A 324 16.98 6.41 -11.68
N GLN A 325 16.90 6.46 -13.01
CA GLN A 325 17.83 7.26 -13.82
C GLN A 325 17.77 8.75 -13.45
N ALA A 326 16.58 9.29 -13.20
CA ALA A 326 16.39 10.68 -12.80
C ALA A 326 16.79 10.94 -11.33
N MET A 327 16.57 9.97 -10.43
CA MET A 327 16.89 10.06 -9.00
C MET A 327 18.38 9.97 -8.71
N SER A 328 19.19 9.41 -9.61
CA SER A 328 20.66 9.34 -9.48
C SER A 328 21.32 10.69 -9.12
N ARG A 329 20.71 11.82 -9.51
CA ARG A 329 21.15 13.19 -9.20
C ARG A 329 20.95 13.61 -7.75
N TYR A 330 20.09 12.93 -6.99
CA TYR A 330 19.76 13.22 -5.58
C TYR A 330 20.36 12.18 -4.61
N SER A 331 21.31 11.39 -5.08
CA SER A 331 21.96 10.33 -4.28
C SER A 331 22.62 10.83 -2.99
N SER A 332 22.92 12.13 -2.87
CA SER A 332 23.48 12.74 -1.66
C SER A 332 22.45 13.04 -0.55
N LEU A 333 21.18 12.63 -0.72
CA LEU A 333 20.08 12.89 0.21
C LEU A 333 19.93 14.38 0.57
N SER A 334 20.25 15.26 -0.38
CA SER A 334 20.16 16.70 -0.19
C SER A 334 18.78 17.21 -0.57
N TRP A 335 18.21 18.08 0.28
CA TRP A 335 16.97 18.76 -0.02
C TRP A 335 17.12 19.70 -1.24
N PRO A 336 16.11 19.82 -2.11
CA PRO A 336 16.13 20.73 -3.24
C PRO A 336 16.07 22.20 -2.76
N THR A 337 16.49 23.12 -3.62
CA THR A 337 16.40 24.57 -3.40
C THR A 337 15.30 25.19 -4.26
N THR A 338 14.79 26.34 -3.81
CA THR A 338 13.74 27.11 -4.53
C THR A 338 14.27 28.23 -5.43
N ASP A 339 15.60 28.43 -5.47
CA ASP A 339 16.24 29.50 -6.24
C ASP A 339 15.94 29.42 -7.75
#